data_AF-A0A963JUX3-F1
#
_entry.id   AF-A0A963JUX3-F1
#
_cell.length_a   1.000
_cell.length_b   1.000
_cell.length_c   1.000
_cell.angle_alpha   90.00
_cell.angle_beta   90.00
_cell.angle_gamma   90.00
#
_symmetry.space_group_name_H-M   'P 1'
#
loop_
_entity.id
_entity.type
_entity.pdbx_description
1 polymer ?
#
loop_
_entity_poly.entity_id
_entity_poly.type
_entity_poly.pdbx_seq_one_letter_code
_entity_poly.pdbx_strand_id
1 'polypeptide(L)'
;METTPMAERKKRTATSSVPAATSPLAVLAVRHQAQIANNQQRSPFTLRMHRALSWLQRAEAAGDDDDVAFVCLWIGFNAAYAQDLGHGAGGDTSERQAFRNFMADVCALDKGKTLSTLVWQVFPGSIRMLLDNQYVFQPFWDALNNPRSDGSIPGHWREAFDDARQRVNRAMAQQDTERVLYEVFVRLYTLRNQLMHGGATWNSSVNRAQVRDGRALLARVLPVMLGVMMDNPERFEGRPFYPVVKD
;
A
#
# COMPACT_ATOMS: atom_id res chain seq x y z
N MET A 1 -24.77 68.48 -23.97
CA MET A 1 -24.17 67.20 -24.36
C MET A 1 -23.88 66.44 -23.08
N GLU A 2 -24.81 65.56 -22.72
CA GLU A 2 -24.72 64.68 -21.55
C GLU A 2 -23.69 63.57 -21.81
N THR A 3 -22.89 63.25 -20.81
CA THR A 3 -22.14 61.98 -20.75
C THR A 3 -22.22 61.42 -19.34
N THR A 4 -23.15 60.49 -19.15
CA THR A 4 -23.26 59.61 -17.97
C THR A 4 -22.24 58.48 -18.09
N PRO A 5 -21.52 58.07 -17.02
CA PRO A 5 -20.78 56.81 -17.04
C PRO A 5 -21.63 55.63 -16.57
N MET A 6 -21.65 54.56 -17.36
CA MET A 6 -22.24 53.25 -17.05
C MET A 6 -21.51 52.59 -15.87
N ALA A 7 -22.25 52.22 -14.83
CA ALA A 7 -21.78 51.32 -13.78
C ALA A 7 -21.92 49.86 -14.23
N GLU A 8 -20.79 49.16 -14.41
CA GLU A 8 -20.75 47.72 -14.65
C GLU A 8 -21.15 46.94 -13.38
N ARG A 9 -22.32 46.30 -13.45
CA ARG A 9 -22.83 45.42 -12.40
C ARG A 9 -22.19 44.04 -12.54
N LYS A 10 -21.10 43.79 -11.80
CA LYS A 10 -20.49 42.44 -11.66
C LYS A 10 -21.51 41.48 -11.05
N LYS A 11 -22.08 40.57 -11.85
CA LYS A 11 -22.87 39.42 -11.36
C LYS A 11 -21.94 38.54 -10.54
N ARG A 12 -22.17 38.47 -9.22
CA ARG A 12 -21.60 37.43 -8.36
C ARG A 12 -22.29 36.11 -8.70
N THR A 13 -21.59 35.24 -9.41
CA THR A 13 -21.93 33.82 -9.51
C THR A 13 -21.67 33.18 -8.15
N ALA A 14 -22.75 32.75 -7.48
CA ALA A 14 -22.65 31.93 -6.29
C ALA A 14 -22.14 30.54 -6.71
N THR A 15 -20.90 30.22 -6.37
CA THR A 15 -20.38 28.86 -6.42
C THR A 15 -21.06 28.05 -5.32
N SER A 16 -22.02 27.23 -5.72
CA SER A 16 -22.59 26.15 -4.91
C SER A 16 -21.46 25.19 -4.53
N SER A 17 -21.04 25.21 -3.26
CA SER A 17 -20.10 24.23 -2.71
C SER A 17 -20.80 22.88 -2.58
N VAL A 18 -20.47 21.95 -3.46
CA VAL A 18 -20.75 20.52 -3.27
C VAL A 18 -20.08 20.09 -1.95
N PRO A 19 -20.74 19.34 -1.06
CA PRO A 19 -20.09 18.84 0.15
C PRO A 19 -18.89 17.99 -0.27
N ALA A 20 -17.70 18.35 0.20
CA ALA A 20 -16.49 17.58 -0.05
C ALA A 20 -16.72 16.13 0.39
N ALA A 21 -16.54 15.17 -0.52
CA ALA A 21 -16.60 13.76 -0.18
C ALA A 21 -15.63 13.49 0.98
N THR A 22 -16.12 12.94 2.09
CA THR A 22 -15.30 12.61 3.26
C THR A 22 -14.17 11.67 2.83
N SER A 23 -12.92 12.04 3.14
CA SER A 23 -11.77 11.21 2.75
C SER A 23 -11.81 9.84 3.43
N PRO A 24 -11.28 8.77 2.80
CA PRO A 24 -11.21 7.44 3.41
C PRO A 24 -10.54 7.47 4.80
N LEU A 25 -9.47 8.27 4.96
CA LEU A 25 -8.79 8.44 6.25
C LEU A 25 -9.73 9.01 7.32
N ALA A 26 -10.50 10.05 7.01
CA ALA A 26 -11.42 10.66 7.97
C ALA A 26 -12.49 9.66 8.45
N VAL A 27 -13.02 8.83 7.53
CA VAL A 27 -13.96 7.75 7.89
C VAL A 27 -13.31 6.73 8.82
N LEU A 28 -12.09 6.28 8.50
CA LEU A 28 -11.35 5.32 9.34
C LEU A 28 -10.98 5.90 10.71
N ALA A 29 -10.61 7.18 10.78
CA ALA A 29 -10.28 7.85 12.03
C ALA A 29 -11.49 7.92 12.98
N VAL A 30 -12.67 8.27 12.47
CA VAL A 30 -13.92 8.25 13.25
C VAL A 30 -14.24 6.84 13.73
N ARG A 31 -14.12 5.84 12.85
CA ARG A 31 -14.32 4.43 13.21
C ARG A 31 -13.37 3.97 14.32
N HIS A 32 -12.10 4.35 14.23
CA HIS A 32 -11.08 4.03 15.22
C HIS A 32 -11.40 4.63 16.58
N GLN A 33 -11.83 5.90 16.60
CA GLN A 33 -12.22 6.59 17.83
C GLN A 33 -13.40 5.89 18.51
N ALA A 34 -14.40 5.45 17.72
CA ALA A 34 -15.53 4.67 18.24
C ALA A 34 -15.08 3.31 18.81
N GLN A 35 -14.15 2.62 18.15
CA GLN A 35 -13.60 1.34 18.66
C GLN A 35 -12.86 1.51 19.99
N ILE A 36 -12.09 2.59 20.16
CA ILE A 36 -11.43 2.89 21.43
C ILE A 36 -12.44 3.26 22.52
N ALA A 37 -13.48 4.04 22.18
CA ALA A 37 -14.50 4.43 23.16
C ALA A 37 -15.32 3.23 23.66
N ASN A 38 -15.60 2.27 22.77
CA ASN A 38 -16.38 1.07 23.10
C ASN A 38 -15.54 0.00 23.81
N ASN A 39 -14.25 -0.14 23.47
CA ASN A 39 -13.32 -1.05 24.14
C ASN A 39 -12.64 -0.32 25.29
N GLN A 40 -13.15 -0.49 26.51
CA GLN A 40 -12.65 0.11 27.77
C GLN A 40 -11.12 -0.06 28.02
N GLN A 41 -10.42 -0.89 27.24
CA GLN A 41 -8.95 -0.98 27.20
C GLN A 41 -8.39 -0.92 25.75
N ARG A 42 -7.28 -0.19 25.58
CA ARG A 42 -6.45 -0.27 24.37
C ARG A 42 -5.97 -1.71 24.17
N SER A 43 -6.35 -2.34 23.05
CA SER A 43 -5.90 -3.67 22.65
C SER A 43 -4.68 -3.61 21.70
N PRO A 44 -3.92 -4.71 21.54
CA PRO A 44 -2.91 -4.86 20.50
C PRO A 44 -3.40 -4.41 19.11
N PHE A 45 -4.61 -4.81 18.73
CA PHE A 45 -5.23 -4.41 17.47
C PHE A 45 -5.42 -2.89 17.38
N THR A 46 -6.04 -2.27 18.39
CA THR A 46 -6.28 -0.81 18.35
C THR A 46 -4.99 -0.01 18.31
N LEU A 47 -3.92 -0.46 18.97
CA LEU A 47 -2.61 0.18 18.88
C LEU A 47 -2.02 0.11 17.47
N ARG A 48 -2.14 -1.05 16.82
CA ARG A 48 -1.67 -1.25 15.43
C ARG A 48 -2.46 -0.39 14.45
N MET A 49 -3.79 -0.32 14.59
CA MET A 49 -4.64 0.58 13.79
C MET A 49 -4.29 2.05 14.04
N HIS A 50 -4.07 2.46 15.28
CA HIS A 50 -3.67 3.83 15.60
C HIS A 50 -2.38 4.22 14.87
N ARG A 51 -1.36 3.35 14.93
CA ARG A 51 -0.08 3.56 14.22
C ARG A 51 -0.26 3.60 12.71
N ALA A 52 -1.04 2.67 12.16
CA ALA A 52 -1.29 2.61 10.72
C ALA A 52 -1.98 3.88 10.21
N LEU A 53 -3.00 4.37 10.92
CA LEU A 53 -3.73 5.59 10.57
C LEU A 53 -2.85 6.85 10.69
N SER A 54 -1.98 6.92 11.71
CA SER A 54 -1.01 8.02 11.85
C SER A 54 -0.04 8.10 10.66
N TRP A 55 0.49 6.95 10.21
CA TRP A 55 1.36 6.89 9.04
C TRP A 55 0.63 7.13 7.72
N LEU A 56 -0.63 6.69 7.60
CA LEU A 56 -1.48 7.01 6.46
C LEU A 56 -1.75 8.52 6.37
N GLN A 57 -2.03 9.17 7.49
CA GLN A 57 -2.17 10.63 7.55
C GLN A 57 -0.88 11.33 7.12
N ARG A 58 0.28 10.84 7.57
CA ARG A 58 1.57 11.40 7.15
C ARG A 58 1.82 11.23 5.66
N ALA A 59 1.40 10.11 5.08
CA ALA A 59 1.48 9.87 3.64
C ALA A 59 0.60 10.84 2.82
N GLU A 60 -0.63 11.12 3.28
CA GLU A 60 -1.49 12.12 2.63
C GLU A 60 -0.86 13.53 2.71
N ALA A 61 -0.26 13.87 3.86
CA ALA A 61 0.40 15.15 4.07
C ALA A 61 1.74 15.31 3.31
N ALA A 62 2.30 14.23 2.76
CA ALA A 62 3.49 14.30 1.92
C ALA A 62 3.21 14.89 0.52
N GLY A 63 1.94 15.00 0.13
CA GLY A 63 1.53 15.65 -1.12
C GLY A 63 2.11 14.96 -2.35
N ASP A 64 2.92 15.71 -3.10
CA ASP A 64 3.55 15.27 -4.35
C ASP A 64 4.93 14.59 -4.14
N ASP A 65 5.40 14.48 -2.89
CA ASP A 65 6.61 13.71 -2.58
C ASP A 65 6.28 12.21 -2.55
N ASP A 66 6.35 11.56 -3.73
CA ASP A 66 6.04 10.15 -3.90
C ASP A 66 6.97 9.23 -3.06
N ASP A 67 8.23 9.61 -2.88
CA ASP A 67 9.20 8.85 -2.08
C ASP A 67 8.77 8.81 -0.61
N VAL A 68 8.50 9.98 -0.02
CA VAL A 68 8.06 10.10 1.37
C VAL A 68 6.69 9.48 1.56
N ALA A 69 5.75 9.72 0.64
CA ALA A 69 4.42 9.14 0.69
C ALA A 69 4.47 7.60 0.64
N PHE A 70 5.26 7.02 -0.28
CA PHE A 70 5.43 5.57 -0.36
C PHE A 70 6.00 4.98 0.93
N VAL A 71 7.07 5.58 1.48
CA VAL A 71 7.68 5.12 2.74
C VAL A 71 6.65 5.18 3.88
N CYS A 72 5.90 6.28 4.01
CA CYS A 72 4.87 6.41 5.03
C CYS A 72 3.75 5.37 4.86
N LEU A 73 3.28 5.14 3.63
CA LEU A 73 2.29 4.09 3.34
C LEU A 73 2.81 2.70 3.70
N TRP A 74 4.07 2.41 3.38
CA TRP A 74 4.69 1.12 3.72
C TRP A 74 4.80 0.94 5.24
N ILE A 75 5.16 1.98 5.98
CA ILE A 75 5.19 1.92 7.44
C ILE A 75 3.77 1.73 8.00
N GLY A 76 2.77 2.42 7.44
CA GLY A 76 1.36 2.24 7.82
C GLY A 76 0.86 0.82 7.56
N PHE A 77 1.22 0.25 6.41
CA PHE A 77 0.96 -1.14 6.09
C PHE A 77 1.64 -2.08 7.10
N ASN A 78 2.94 -1.92 7.36
CA ASN A 78 3.66 -2.73 8.34
C ASN A 78 3.06 -2.60 9.75
N ALA A 79 2.60 -1.41 10.16
CA ALA A 79 1.96 -1.22 11.46
C ALA A 79 0.67 -2.05 11.60
N ALA A 80 -0.09 -2.20 10.51
CA ALA A 80 -1.33 -2.99 10.47
C ALA A 80 -1.11 -4.48 10.18
N TYR A 81 -0.12 -4.84 9.37
CA TYR A 81 0.15 -6.22 8.96
C TYR A 81 1.04 -6.95 9.97
N ALA A 82 2.17 -6.34 10.34
CA ALA A 82 3.24 -7.01 11.06
C ALA A 82 2.78 -7.44 12.46
N GLN A 83 2.98 -8.71 12.77
CA GLN A 83 2.57 -9.35 14.02
C GLN A 83 3.74 -10.18 14.54
N ASP A 84 4.02 -10.04 15.83
CA ASP A 84 4.90 -10.96 16.53
C ASP A 84 4.12 -12.26 16.80
N LEU A 85 4.49 -13.32 16.06
CA LEU A 85 3.92 -14.66 16.19
C LEU A 85 4.66 -15.53 17.23
N GLY A 86 5.68 -14.97 17.92
CA GLY A 86 6.47 -15.68 18.94
C GLY A 86 7.77 -16.31 18.42
N HIS A 87 8.59 -16.76 19.37
CA HIS A 87 9.93 -17.32 19.12
C HIS A 87 9.80 -18.73 18.52
N GLY A 88 9.88 -18.82 17.19
CA GLY A 88 9.77 -20.07 16.43
C GLY A 88 9.34 -19.89 14.96
N ALA A 89 8.83 -18.70 14.62
CA ALA A 89 8.39 -18.34 13.27
C ALA A 89 9.41 -17.53 12.44
N GLY A 90 10.65 -17.37 12.94
CA GLY A 90 11.62 -16.38 12.42
C GLY A 90 12.41 -16.79 11.17
N GLY A 91 11.79 -17.42 10.18
CA GLY A 91 12.45 -17.75 8.90
C GLY A 91 11.66 -17.24 7.70
N ASP A 92 12.35 -16.93 6.60
CA ASP A 92 11.78 -16.39 5.36
C ASP A 92 10.53 -17.14 4.85
N THR A 93 10.52 -18.47 4.98
CA THR A 93 9.39 -19.31 4.58
C THR A 93 8.15 -19.08 5.45
N SER A 94 8.34 -18.88 6.75
CA SER A 94 7.25 -18.63 7.69
C SER A 94 6.63 -17.24 7.47
N GLU A 95 7.46 -16.22 7.23
CA GLU A 95 6.99 -14.87 6.91
C GLU A 95 6.21 -14.81 5.59
N ARG A 96 6.71 -15.51 4.56
CA ARG A 96 5.99 -15.62 3.27
C ARG A 96 4.63 -16.29 3.44
N GLN A 97 4.54 -17.35 4.24
CA GLN A 97 3.27 -18.03 4.49
C GLN A 97 2.32 -17.15 5.32
N ALA A 98 2.82 -16.46 6.35
CA ALA A 98 2.04 -15.51 7.13
C ALA A 98 1.47 -14.39 6.24
N PHE A 99 2.27 -13.89 5.30
CA PHE A 99 1.82 -12.86 4.36
C PHE A 99 0.74 -13.38 3.40
N ARG A 100 0.87 -14.62 2.90
CA ARG A 100 -0.17 -15.27 2.09
C ARG A 100 -1.48 -15.39 2.86
N ASN A 101 -1.42 -15.91 4.09
CA ASN A 101 -2.59 -16.08 4.94
C ASN A 101 -3.27 -14.74 5.23
N PHE A 102 -2.50 -13.70 5.53
CA PHE A 102 -3.03 -12.36 5.71
C PHE A 102 -3.76 -11.84 4.47
N MET A 103 -3.17 -12.02 3.28
CA MET A 103 -3.81 -11.59 2.03
C MET A 103 -5.12 -12.34 1.77
N ALA A 104 -5.13 -13.66 2.00
CA ALA A 104 -6.32 -14.49 1.90
C ALA A 104 -7.43 -14.01 2.85
N ASP A 105 -7.09 -13.77 4.12
CA ASP A 105 -8.02 -13.29 5.14
C ASP A 105 -8.64 -11.95 4.77
N VAL A 106 -7.81 -10.97 4.40
CA VAL A 106 -8.27 -9.63 4.03
C VAL A 106 -9.14 -9.66 2.77
N CYS A 107 -8.81 -10.48 1.77
CA CYS A 107 -9.64 -10.62 0.58
C CYS A 107 -10.96 -11.34 0.86
N ALA A 108 -10.95 -12.39 1.68
CA ALA A 108 -12.15 -13.14 2.04
C ALA A 108 -13.14 -12.30 2.88
N LEU A 109 -12.62 -11.42 3.74
CA LEU A 109 -13.41 -10.55 4.62
C LEU A 109 -13.87 -9.25 3.94
N ASP A 110 -13.34 -8.89 2.78
CA ASP A 110 -13.80 -7.76 1.95
C ASP A 110 -15.15 -8.09 1.26
N LYS A 111 -16.22 -8.15 2.05
CA LYS A 111 -17.59 -8.45 1.56
C LYS A 111 -18.07 -7.46 0.50
N GLY A 112 -17.60 -6.21 0.58
CA GLY A 112 -17.90 -5.16 -0.41
C GLY A 112 -17.16 -5.30 -1.73
N LYS A 113 -16.19 -6.24 -1.82
CA LYS A 113 -15.33 -6.46 -3.00
C LYS A 113 -14.63 -5.17 -3.46
N THR A 114 -14.27 -4.31 -2.49
CA THR A 114 -13.62 -3.03 -2.79
C THR A 114 -12.20 -3.26 -3.31
N LEU A 115 -11.45 -4.21 -2.73
CA LEU A 115 -10.13 -4.63 -3.21
C LEU A 115 -10.20 -5.20 -4.62
N SER A 116 -11.19 -6.06 -4.87
CA SER A 116 -11.44 -6.62 -6.20
C SER A 116 -11.73 -5.49 -7.21
N THR A 117 -12.57 -4.52 -6.84
CA THR A 117 -12.87 -3.35 -7.67
C THR A 117 -11.60 -2.54 -7.96
N LEU A 118 -10.74 -2.32 -6.96
CA LEU A 118 -9.46 -1.63 -7.17
C LEU A 118 -8.58 -2.37 -8.18
N VAL A 119 -8.46 -3.70 -8.06
CA VAL A 119 -7.60 -4.51 -8.94
C VAL A 119 -8.13 -4.54 -10.37
N TRP A 120 -9.43 -4.77 -10.56
CA TRP A 120 -9.97 -5.07 -11.89
C TRP A 120 -10.55 -3.86 -12.62
N GLN A 121 -10.99 -2.82 -11.92
CA GLN A 121 -11.67 -1.67 -12.52
C GLN A 121 -10.85 -0.39 -12.42
N VAL A 122 -10.12 -0.17 -11.32
CA VAL A 122 -9.39 1.08 -11.09
C VAL A 122 -7.93 1.00 -11.58
N PHE A 123 -7.23 -0.09 -11.24
CA PHE A 123 -5.79 -0.24 -11.50
C PHE A 123 -5.37 -1.39 -12.42
N PRO A 124 -6.21 -1.96 -13.33
CA PRO A 124 -5.80 -3.14 -14.09
C PRO A 124 -4.57 -2.87 -14.96
N GLY A 125 -4.42 -1.66 -15.51
CA GLY A 125 -3.25 -1.25 -16.28
C GLY A 125 -2.00 -1.08 -15.41
N SER A 126 -2.08 -0.29 -14.34
CA SER A 126 -0.96 -0.04 -13.42
C SER A 126 -0.44 -1.32 -12.76
N ILE A 127 -1.34 -2.25 -12.41
CA ILE A 127 -0.95 -3.55 -11.86
C ILE A 127 -0.17 -4.37 -12.88
N ARG A 128 -0.64 -4.47 -14.15
CA ARG A 128 0.11 -5.18 -15.18
C ARG A 128 1.50 -4.57 -15.40
N MET A 129 1.59 -3.25 -15.51
CA MET A 129 2.87 -2.56 -15.67
C MET A 129 3.84 -2.81 -14.51
N LEU A 130 3.35 -2.79 -13.27
CA LEU A 130 4.16 -3.08 -12.09
C LEU A 130 4.67 -4.54 -12.10
N LEU A 131 3.78 -5.49 -12.42
CA LEU A 131 4.11 -6.91 -12.39
C LEU A 131 5.05 -7.33 -13.53
N ASP A 132 4.98 -6.64 -14.67
CA ASP A 132 5.87 -6.80 -15.84
C ASP A 132 7.17 -5.99 -15.74
N ASN A 133 7.44 -5.31 -14.62
CA ASN A 133 8.64 -4.53 -14.43
C ASN A 133 9.74 -5.32 -13.68
N GLN A 134 10.85 -5.61 -14.38
CA GLN A 134 11.99 -6.34 -13.84
C GLN A 134 12.72 -5.60 -12.69
N TYR A 135 12.64 -4.27 -12.63
CA TYR A 135 13.33 -3.47 -11.61
C TYR A 135 12.66 -3.55 -10.23
N VAL A 136 11.43 -4.06 -10.14
CA VAL A 136 10.77 -4.43 -8.87
C VAL A 136 10.77 -5.95 -8.66
N PHE A 137 11.57 -6.70 -9.41
CA PHE A 137 11.70 -8.15 -9.27
C PHE A 137 13.04 -8.51 -8.61
N GLN A 138 13.01 -9.00 -7.37
CA GLN A 138 14.24 -9.26 -6.60
C GLN A 138 15.28 -10.13 -7.33
N PRO A 139 14.93 -11.24 -8.00
CA PRO A 139 15.93 -12.07 -8.69
C PRO A 139 16.73 -11.35 -9.80
N PHE A 140 16.18 -10.28 -10.40
CA PHE A 140 16.94 -9.44 -11.32
C PHE A 140 18.12 -8.76 -10.63
N TRP A 141 17.88 -8.20 -9.44
CA TRP A 141 18.93 -7.56 -8.63
C TRP A 141 19.90 -8.56 -8.04
N ASP A 142 19.42 -9.72 -7.61
CA ASP A 142 20.28 -10.79 -7.09
C ASP A 142 21.29 -11.25 -8.15
N ALA A 143 20.85 -11.39 -9.41
CA ALA A 143 21.74 -11.73 -10.52
C ALA A 143 22.71 -10.58 -10.86
N LEU A 144 22.24 -9.32 -10.86
CA LEU A 144 23.08 -8.16 -11.18
C LEU A 144 24.19 -7.95 -10.13
N ASN A 145 23.88 -8.16 -8.85
CA ASN A 145 24.81 -7.97 -7.74
C ASN A 145 25.80 -9.13 -7.59
N ASN A 146 25.54 -10.29 -8.23
CA ASN A 146 26.39 -11.47 -8.18
C ASN A 146 26.80 -11.90 -9.60
N PRO A 147 27.64 -11.11 -10.30
CA PRO A 147 28.14 -11.49 -11.62
C PRO A 147 29.02 -12.74 -11.54
N ARG A 148 29.15 -13.43 -12.67
CA ARG A 148 30.13 -14.52 -12.83
C ARG A 148 31.56 -13.97 -12.77
N SER A 149 32.52 -14.89 -12.64
CA SER A 149 33.96 -14.55 -12.64
C SER A 149 34.42 -13.83 -13.92
N ASP A 150 33.73 -14.04 -15.04
CA ASP A 150 33.98 -13.36 -16.32
C ASP A 150 33.27 -11.99 -16.46
N GLY A 151 32.58 -11.54 -15.41
CA GLY A 151 31.81 -10.29 -15.40
C GLY A 151 30.41 -10.39 -16.01
N SER A 152 30.00 -11.54 -16.55
CA SER A 152 28.66 -11.73 -17.12
C SER A 152 27.58 -11.86 -16.04
N ILE A 153 26.39 -11.32 -16.30
CA ILE A 153 25.23 -11.45 -15.41
C ILE A 153 24.59 -12.84 -15.62
N PRO A 154 24.31 -13.60 -14.55
CA PRO A 154 23.54 -14.84 -14.64
C PRO A 154 22.17 -14.64 -15.31
N GLY A 155 21.80 -15.51 -16.25
CA GLY A 155 20.55 -15.38 -17.03
C GLY A 155 19.30 -15.96 -16.38
N HIS A 156 19.44 -16.75 -15.31
CA HIS A 156 18.36 -17.54 -14.68
C HIS A 156 17.21 -16.66 -14.14
N TRP A 157 17.46 -15.38 -13.82
CA TRP A 157 16.40 -14.47 -13.40
C TRP A 157 15.35 -14.25 -14.50
N ARG A 158 15.71 -14.37 -15.79
CA ARG A 158 14.78 -14.20 -16.91
C ARG A 158 13.74 -15.31 -16.94
N GLU A 159 14.18 -16.56 -16.80
CA GLU A 159 13.30 -17.72 -16.69
C GLU A 159 12.37 -17.58 -15.48
N ALA A 160 12.92 -17.21 -14.31
CA ALA A 160 12.12 -16.96 -13.12
C ALA A 160 11.12 -15.81 -13.29
N PHE A 161 11.47 -14.79 -14.07
CA PHE A 161 10.61 -13.65 -14.38
C PHE A 161 9.47 -14.03 -15.33
N ASP A 162 9.78 -14.81 -16.37
CA ASP A 162 8.77 -15.33 -17.30
C ASP A 162 7.80 -16.28 -16.59
N ASP A 163 8.29 -17.14 -15.70
CA ASP A 163 7.45 -17.98 -14.84
C ASP A 163 6.54 -17.14 -13.93
N ALA A 164 7.07 -16.05 -13.36
CA ALA A 164 6.28 -15.13 -12.55
C ALA A 164 5.20 -14.44 -13.39
N ARG A 165 5.54 -13.99 -14.61
CA ARG A 165 4.59 -13.41 -15.57
C ARG A 165 3.50 -14.38 -15.94
N GLN A 166 3.82 -15.65 -16.20
CA GLN A 166 2.82 -16.67 -16.49
C GLN A 166 1.87 -16.90 -15.31
N ARG A 167 2.39 -16.95 -14.06
CA ARG A 167 1.55 -17.06 -12.86
C ARG A 167 0.61 -15.86 -12.71
N VAL A 168 1.12 -14.65 -12.91
CA VAL A 168 0.32 -13.42 -12.88
C VAL A 168 -0.76 -13.45 -13.97
N ASN A 169 -0.41 -13.81 -15.21
CA ASN A 169 -1.38 -13.86 -16.30
C ASN A 169 -2.50 -14.88 -16.04
N ARG A 170 -2.18 -16.04 -15.45
CA ARG A 170 -3.21 -17.01 -15.01
C ARG A 170 -4.11 -16.42 -13.93
N ALA A 171 -3.55 -15.77 -12.91
CA ALA A 171 -4.32 -15.12 -11.85
C ALA A 171 -5.22 -14.00 -12.40
N MET A 172 -4.71 -13.21 -13.34
CA MET A 172 -5.48 -12.16 -14.03
C MET A 172 -6.64 -12.74 -14.83
N ALA A 173 -6.41 -13.85 -15.56
CA ALA A 173 -7.45 -14.52 -16.34
C ALA A 173 -8.54 -15.15 -15.46
N GLN A 174 -8.17 -15.64 -14.28
CA GLN A 174 -9.09 -16.24 -13.30
C GLN A 174 -9.75 -15.22 -12.37
N GLN A 175 -9.44 -13.92 -12.52
CA GLN A 175 -9.83 -12.86 -11.60
C GLN A 175 -9.48 -13.15 -10.13
N ASP A 176 -8.36 -13.84 -9.91
CA ASP A 176 -7.84 -14.19 -8.59
C ASP A 176 -7.24 -12.95 -7.91
N THR A 177 -8.09 -12.26 -7.15
CA THR A 177 -7.77 -10.98 -6.50
C THR A 177 -6.68 -11.17 -5.44
N GLU A 178 -6.76 -12.25 -4.66
CA GLU A 178 -5.77 -12.58 -3.62
C GLU A 178 -4.39 -12.77 -4.24
N ARG A 179 -4.30 -13.60 -5.28
CA ARG A 179 -3.01 -13.89 -5.91
C ARG A 179 -2.41 -12.66 -6.57
N VAL A 180 -3.22 -11.84 -7.23
CA VAL A 180 -2.73 -10.59 -7.85
C VAL A 180 -2.21 -9.63 -6.79
N LEU A 181 -2.95 -9.40 -5.70
CA LEU A 181 -2.49 -8.54 -4.62
C LEU A 181 -1.23 -9.08 -3.94
N TYR A 182 -1.14 -10.40 -3.74
CA TYR A 182 0.08 -11.02 -3.22
C TYR A 182 1.30 -10.69 -4.10
N GLU A 183 1.20 -10.91 -5.42
CA GLU A 183 2.31 -10.63 -6.34
C GLU A 183 2.65 -9.14 -6.39
N VAL A 184 1.63 -8.25 -6.33
CA VAL A 184 1.84 -6.80 -6.25
C VAL A 184 2.66 -6.45 -5.02
N PHE A 185 2.28 -6.91 -3.83
CA PHE A 185 3.02 -6.61 -2.61
C PHE A 185 4.42 -7.20 -2.58
N VAL A 186 4.66 -8.35 -3.23
CA VAL A 186 6.02 -8.87 -3.43
C VAL A 186 6.87 -7.90 -4.24
N ARG A 187 6.32 -7.29 -5.31
CA ARG A 187 7.03 -6.25 -6.08
C ARG A 187 7.26 -4.98 -5.26
N LEU A 188 6.26 -4.54 -4.50
CA LEU A 188 6.36 -3.37 -3.63
C LEU A 188 7.37 -3.57 -2.49
N TYR A 189 7.53 -4.80 -2.00
CA TYR A 189 8.55 -5.13 -1.01
C TYR A 189 9.97 -4.91 -1.56
N THR A 190 10.23 -5.35 -2.79
CA THR A 190 11.51 -5.06 -3.48
C THR A 190 11.72 -3.56 -3.65
N LEU A 191 10.69 -2.82 -4.06
CA LEU A 191 10.75 -1.36 -4.18
C LEU A 191 11.04 -0.68 -2.84
N ARG A 192 10.39 -1.12 -1.75
CA ARG A 192 10.66 -0.66 -0.39
C ARG A 192 12.10 -0.91 0.00
N ASN A 193 12.66 -2.08 -0.32
CA ASN A 193 14.04 -2.39 0.03
C ASN A 193 15.01 -1.44 -0.67
N GLN A 194 14.75 -1.09 -1.92
CA GLN A 194 15.57 -0.11 -2.64
C GLN A 194 15.57 1.25 -1.94
N LEU A 195 14.41 1.75 -1.51
CA LEU A 195 14.32 3.04 -0.80
C LEU A 195 14.95 2.98 0.60
N MET A 196 14.62 1.95 1.39
CA MET A 196 14.99 1.87 2.81
C MET A 196 16.45 1.49 3.06
N HIS A 197 17.09 0.79 2.11
CA HIS A 197 18.49 0.38 2.23
C HIS A 197 19.46 1.30 1.46
N GLY A 198 18.99 2.48 1.02
CA GLY A 198 19.83 3.46 0.33
C GLY A 198 20.16 3.12 -1.13
N GLY A 199 19.44 2.17 -1.74
CA GLY A 199 19.54 1.81 -3.14
C GLY A 199 18.83 2.78 -4.10
N ALA A 200 18.27 3.87 -3.58
CA ALA A 200 17.60 4.90 -4.37
C ALA A 200 17.89 6.29 -3.78
N THR A 201 18.09 7.26 -4.65
CA THR A 201 18.24 8.67 -4.28
C THR A 201 16.87 9.34 -4.27
N TRP A 202 16.56 10.07 -3.19
CA TRP A 202 15.34 10.87 -3.04
C TRP A 202 15.21 11.87 -4.19
N ASN A 203 14.02 11.97 -4.78
CA ASN A 203 13.69 12.90 -5.87
C ASN A 203 14.64 12.86 -7.08
N SER A 204 15.24 11.68 -7.35
CA SER A 204 16.09 11.48 -8.54
C SER A 204 15.27 11.27 -9.81
N SER A 205 15.90 11.22 -10.99
CA SER A 205 15.23 10.88 -12.25
C SER A 205 15.09 9.38 -12.49
N VAL A 206 15.83 8.55 -11.75
CA VAL A 206 15.86 7.09 -11.92
C VAL A 206 14.85 6.44 -10.97
N ASN A 207 14.16 5.40 -11.43
CA ASN A 207 13.21 4.60 -10.62
C ASN A 207 11.89 5.32 -10.22
N ARG A 208 11.63 6.54 -10.70
CA ARG A 208 10.46 7.33 -10.23
C ARG A 208 9.11 6.76 -10.63
N ALA A 209 9.02 6.16 -11.82
CA ALA A 209 7.77 5.55 -12.27
C ALA A 209 7.29 4.45 -11.29
N GLN A 210 8.21 3.62 -10.78
CA GLN A 210 7.90 2.55 -9.84
C GLN A 210 7.45 3.08 -8.49
N VAL A 211 8.13 4.12 -7.98
CA VAL A 211 7.78 4.78 -6.70
C VAL A 211 6.39 5.42 -6.80
N ARG A 212 6.15 6.21 -7.84
CA ARG A 212 4.85 6.87 -8.09
C ARG A 212 3.72 5.86 -8.24
N ASP A 213 3.91 4.83 -9.06
CA ASP A 213 2.88 3.83 -9.32
C ASP A 213 2.62 2.97 -8.06
N GLY A 214 3.67 2.59 -7.33
CA GLY A 214 3.58 1.89 -6.06
C GLY A 214 2.89 2.72 -4.98
N ARG A 215 3.19 4.02 -4.90
CA ARG A 215 2.53 4.98 -4.01
C ARG A 215 1.04 5.08 -4.34
N ALA A 216 0.69 5.25 -5.62
CA ALA A 216 -0.70 5.40 -6.05
C ALA A 216 -1.53 4.15 -5.71
N LEU A 217 -0.95 2.96 -5.90
CA LEU A 217 -1.61 1.70 -5.57
C LEU A 217 -1.78 1.55 -4.04
N LEU A 218 -0.72 1.72 -3.26
CA LEU A 218 -0.81 1.59 -1.79
C LEU A 218 -1.74 2.62 -1.16
N ALA A 219 -1.76 3.86 -1.66
CA ALA A 219 -2.64 4.92 -1.17
C ALA A 219 -4.13 4.56 -1.30
N ARG A 220 -4.48 3.67 -2.23
CA ARG A 220 -5.86 3.21 -2.45
C ARG A 220 -6.15 1.88 -1.79
N VAL A 221 -5.19 0.96 -1.78
CA VAL A 221 -5.35 -0.38 -1.21
C VAL A 221 -5.29 -0.35 0.31
N LEU A 222 -4.35 0.40 0.90
CA LEU A 222 -4.14 0.39 2.35
C LEU A 222 -5.39 0.83 3.14
N PRO A 223 -6.10 1.94 2.81
CA PRO A 223 -7.32 2.32 3.54
C PRO A 223 -8.40 1.24 3.49
N VAL A 224 -8.52 0.51 2.38
CA VAL A 224 -9.49 -0.58 2.25
C VAL A 224 -9.10 -1.75 3.14
N MET A 225 -7.83 -2.15 3.15
CA MET A 225 -7.32 -3.19 4.05
C MET A 225 -7.57 -2.84 5.52
N LEU A 226 -7.28 -1.60 5.93
CA LEU A 226 -7.55 -1.11 7.28
C LEU A 226 -9.04 -1.17 7.62
N GLY A 227 -9.91 -0.76 6.68
CA GLY A 227 -11.36 -0.85 6.85
C GLY A 227 -11.83 -2.29 7.10
N VAL A 228 -11.39 -3.24 6.27
CA VAL A 228 -11.71 -4.67 6.43
C VAL A 228 -11.23 -5.20 7.77
N MET A 229 -10.02 -4.84 8.19
CA MET A 229 -9.46 -5.24 9.48
C MET A 229 -10.27 -4.68 10.65
N MET A 230 -10.69 -3.41 10.58
CA MET A 230 -11.50 -2.77 11.61
C MET A 230 -12.91 -3.37 11.70
N ASP A 231 -13.43 -3.92 10.60
CA ASP A 231 -14.73 -4.59 10.59
C ASP A 231 -14.66 -6.03 11.13
N ASN A 232 -13.46 -6.61 11.28
CA ASN A 232 -13.24 -7.99 11.73
C ASN A 232 -12.02 -8.09 12.68
N PRO A 233 -11.97 -7.31 13.78
CA PRO A 233 -10.77 -7.20 14.63
C PRO A 233 -10.31 -8.55 15.23
N GLU A 234 -11.25 -9.46 15.49
CA GLU A 234 -11.01 -10.81 16.01
C GLU A 234 -10.18 -11.70 15.08
N ARG A 235 -10.15 -11.40 13.77
CA ARG A 235 -9.27 -12.12 12.84
C ARG A 235 -7.82 -11.62 12.87
N PHE A 236 -7.58 -10.41 13.39
CA PHE A 236 -6.30 -9.71 13.30
C PHE A 236 -5.70 -9.38 14.70
N GLU A 237 -5.80 -10.31 15.65
CA GLU A 237 -5.43 -10.09 17.06
C GLU A 237 -3.92 -10.13 17.36
N GLY A 238 -3.05 -10.28 16.35
CA GLY A 238 -1.62 -10.45 16.58
C GLY A 238 -0.95 -9.31 17.36
N ARG A 239 0.06 -9.69 18.14
CA ARG A 239 0.79 -8.79 19.04
C ARG A 239 1.68 -7.83 18.24
N PRO A 240 1.80 -6.56 18.65
CA PRO A 240 2.79 -5.66 18.07
C PRO A 240 4.20 -6.08 18.51
N PHE A 241 5.18 -5.96 17.61
CA PHE A 241 6.60 -6.16 17.92
C PHE A 241 7.11 -5.23 19.03
N TYR A 242 6.57 -4.00 19.09
CA TYR A 242 6.96 -2.99 20.07
C TYR A 242 5.73 -2.49 20.82
N PRO A 243 5.37 -3.07 21.99
CA PRO A 243 4.26 -2.61 22.80
C PRO A 243 4.59 -1.25 23.46
N VAL A 244 3.56 -0.55 23.94
CA VAL A 244 3.75 0.68 24.73
C VAL A 244 4.19 0.28 26.13
N VAL A 245 5.34 0.79 26.57
CA VAL A 245 5.79 0.74 27.96
C VAL A 245 5.39 2.07 28.59
N LYS A 246 4.74 2.04 29.75
CA LYS A 246 4.50 3.26 30.53
C LYS A 246 5.81 3.64 31.20
N ASP A 247 6.17 4.91 31.11
CA ASP A 247 7.28 5.49 31.89
C ASP A 247 6.99 5.40 33.40
#